data_AF-A0AAD7DB48-F1
#
_entry.id   AF-A0AAD7DB48-F1
#
_cell.length_a   1.000
_cell.length_b   1.000
_cell.length_c   1.000
_cell.angle_alpha   90.00
_cell.angle_beta   90.00
_cell.angle_gamma   90.00
#
_symmetry.space_group_name_H-M   'P 1'
#
loop_
_entity.id
_entity.type
_entity.pdbx_description
1 polymer ?
#
loop_
_entity_poly.entity_id
_entity_poly.type
_entity_poly.pdbx_seq_one_letter_code
_entity_poly.pdbx_strand_id
1 'polypeptide(L)' 'MAPIQSKLHESLWHIITVEIKTGQLNGGKLAEAAEHFFKRQYIHRAGWPCIAVRLPGSTVRFFIGPDMLQNAPMQVA' A
#
# COMPACT_ATOMS: atom_id res chain seq x y z
N MET A 1 -13.28 -8.65 -12.65
CA MET A 1 -12.07 -8.66 -11.78
C MET A 1 -11.50 -7.25 -11.84
N ALA A 2 -11.59 -6.48 -10.76
CA ALA A 2 -11.16 -5.08 -10.74
C ALA A 2 -9.63 -4.99 -10.84
N PRO A 3 -9.08 -3.98 -11.54
CA PRO A 3 -7.64 -3.79 -11.58
C PRO A 3 -7.11 -3.51 -10.17
N ILE A 4 -6.03 -4.18 -9.78
CA ILE A 4 -5.32 -4.03 -8.49
C ILE A 4 -5.07 -2.55 -8.14
N GLN A 5 -4.85 -1.71 -9.15
CA GLN A 5 -4.62 -0.28 -8.99
C GLN A 5 -5.80 0.47 -8.35
N SER A 6 -7.05 0.12 -8.68
CA SER A 6 -8.25 0.77 -8.11
C SER A 6 -8.28 0.62 -6.58
N LYS A 7 -8.09 -0.61 -6.09
CA LYS A 7 -8.06 -0.90 -4.65
C LYS A 7 -6.82 -0.36 -3.93
N LEU A 8 -5.70 -0.27 -4.63
CA LEU A 8 -4.49 0.34 -4.07
C LEU A 8 -4.69 1.86 -3.88
N HIS A 9 -5.35 2.53 -4.82
CA HIS A 9 -5.66 3.95 -4.73
C HIS A 9 -6.69 4.25 -3.63
N GLU A 10 -7.70 3.38 -3.46
CA GLU A 10 -8.65 3.44 -2.33
C GLU A 10 -7.94 3.25 -0.97
N SER A 11 -6.79 2.55 -0.95
CA SER A 11 -5.99 2.31 0.26
C SER A 11 -5.04 3.46 0.63
N LEU A 12 -5.03 4.56 -0.13
CA LEU A 12 -4.18 5.72 0.18
C LEU A 12 -4.45 6.20 1.61
N TRP A 13 -3.38 6.63 2.27
CA TRP A 13 -3.36 7.12 3.65
C TRP A 13 -3.74 6.12 4.73
N HIS A 14 -3.91 4.85 4.38
CA HIS A 14 -4.12 3.79 5.36
C HIS A 14 -2.84 2.98 5.60
N ILE A 15 -2.81 2.27 6.72
CA ILE A 15 -1.76 1.29 7.00
C ILE A 15 -2.03 0.05 6.16
N ILE A 16 -1.06 -0.32 5.33
CA ILE A 16 -1.09 -1.55 4.54
C ILE A 16 0.11 -2.42 4.87
N THR A 17 -0.05 -3.72 4.70
CA THR A 17 1.06 -4.68 4.74
C THR A 17 1.35 -5.16 3.33
N VAL A 18 2.62 -5.24 2.96
CA VAL A 18 3.04 -5.67 1.63
C VAL A 18 4.01 -6.83 1.77
N GLU A 19 3.78 -7.89 1.01
CA GLU A 19 4.75 -8.96 0.80
C GLU A 19 5.56 -8.68 -0.46
N ILE A 20 6.89 -8.68 -0.33
CA ILE A 20 7.80 -8.59 -1.47
C ILE A 20 8.28 -9.98 -1.91
N LYS A 21 8.88 -10.07 -3.10
CA LYS A 21 9.34 -11.34 -3.70
C LYS A 21 10.27 -12.17 -2.83
N THR A 22 11.00 -11.56 -1.89
CA THR A 22 11.84 -12.25 -0.92
C THR A 22 11.06 -12.94 0.20
N GLY A 23 9.73 -12.80 0.25
CA GLY A 23 8.86 -13.29 1.32
C GLY A 23 8.78 -12.37 2.53
N GLN A 24 9.50 -11.24 2.53
CA GLN A 24 9.47 -10.30 3.64
C GLN A 24 8.13 -9.54 3.67
N LEU A 25 7.46 -9.59 4.82
CA LEU A 25 6.28 -8.78 5.12
C LEU A 25 6.70 -7.47 5.76
N ASN A 26 6.22 -6.37 5.19
CA ASN A 26 6.52 -5.04 5.68
C ASN A 26 5.23 -4.23 5.81
N GLY A 27 4.99 -3.60 6.96
CA GLY A 27 3.86 -2.70 7.20
C GLY A 27 4.24 -1.23 7.06
N GLY A 28 3.31 -0.37 6.63
CA GLY A 28 3.52 1.08 6.58
C GLY A 28 2.30 1.83 6.04
N LYS A 29 2.29 3.16 6.21
CA LYS A 29 1.23 4.01 5.67
C LYS A 29 1.44 4.20 4.17
N LEU A 30 0.46 3.85 3.35
CA LEU A 30 0.52 4.09 1.91
C LEU A 30 0.35 5.59 1.64
N ALA A 31 1.36 6.22 1.06
CA ALA A 31 1.35 7.64 0.75
C ALA A 31 1.05 7.91 -0.73
N GLU A 32 1.45 6.99 -1.61
CA GLU A 32 1.29 7.14 -3.05
C GLU A 32 1.19 5.77 -3.72
N ALA A 33 0.35 5.67 -4.74
CA ALA A 33 0.12 4.48 -5.54
C ALA A 33 0.06 4.89 -7.02
N ALA A 34 1.02 4.42 -7.81
CA ALA A 34 1.13 4.66 -9.24
C ALA A 34 1.23 3.32 -9.99
N GLU A 35 1.19 3.39 -11.32
CA GLU A 35 1.12 2.20 -12.18
C GLU A 35 2.28 1.21 -11.98
N HIS A 36 3.49 1.73 -11.73
CA HIS A 36 4.70 0.93 -11.61
C HIS A 36 5.36 0.99 -10.23
N PHE A 37 4.84 1.78 -9.29
CA PHE A 37 5.44 1.92 -7.97
C PHE A 37 4.43 2.37 -6.92
N PHE A 38 4.80 2.19 -5.67
CA PHE A 38 4.12 2.84 -4.56
C PHE A 38 5.11 3.33 -3.51
N LYS A 39 4.68 4.31 -2.73
CA LYS A 39 5.46 4.96 -1.69
C LYS A 39 4.80 4.72 -0.35
N ARG A 40 5.57 4.21 0.61
CA ARG A 40 5.10 4.00 1.97
C ARG A 40 5.94 4.79 2.95
N GLN A 41 5.29 5.26 4.00
CA GLN A 41 5.95 5.94 5.10
C GLN A 41 5.89 5.06 6.34
N TYR A 42 7.03 4.90 7.00
CA TYR A 42 7.07 4.29 8.32
C TYR A 42 6.77 5.37 9.34
N ILE A 43 5.81 5.10 10.21
CA ILE A 43 5.55 5.99 11.35
C ILE A 43 6.50 5.54 12.45
N HIS A 44 7.43 6.41 12.85
CA HIS A 44 8.28 6.12 13.99
C HIS A 44 7.43 5.98 15.25
N ARG A 45 7.83 5.12 16.19
CA ARG A 45 7.13 4.98 17.48
C ARG A 45 6.97 6.31 18.23
N ALA A 46 7.90 7.25 18.02
CA ALA A 46 7.86 8.58 18.62
C ALA A 46 7.04 9.63 17.84
N GLY A 47 6.23 9.22 16.84
CA GLY A 47 5.30 10.10 16.11
C GLY A 47 5.90 10.92 14.97
N TRP A 48 7.22 10.87 14.77
CA TRP A 48 7.89 11.54 13.65
C TRP A 48 7.76 10.70 12.36
N PRO A 49 7.54 11.33 11.18
CA PRO A 49 7.56 10.62 9.92
C PRO A 49 8.99 10.12 9.66
N CYS A 50 9.20 8.81 9.70
CA CYS A 50 10.50 8.22 9.42
C CYS A 50 10.46 7.51 8.07
N ILE A 51 11.39 7.91 7.21
CA ILE A 51 11.83 7.20 6.01
C ILE A 51 10.67 6.78 5.08
N ALA A 52 10.47 7.58 4.03
CA ALA A 52 9.65 7.13 2.92
C ALA A 52 10.42 6.10 2.09
N VAL A 53 9.84 4.91 1.90
CA VAL A 53 10.40 3.87 1.03
C VAL A 53 9.56 3.78 -0.23
N ARG A 54 10.22 3.92 -1.38
CA ARG A 54 9.63 3.67 -2.69
C ARG A 54 9.87 2.22 -3.08
N LEU A 55 8.82 1.51 -3.45
CA LEU A 55 8.87 0.13 -3.89
C LEU A 55 8.39 0.02 -5.34
N PRO A 56 9.16 -0.64 -6.23
CA PRO A 56 8.65 -1.00 -7.55
C PRO A 56 7.49 -1.98 -7.43
N GLY A 57 6.44 -1.82 -8.23
CA GLY A 57 5.32 -2.76 -8.26
C GLY A 57 5.75 -4.18 -8.67
N SER A 58 6.83 -4.30 -9.46
CA SER A 58 7.39 -5.57 -9.90
C SER A 58 8.04 -6.39 -8.78
N THR A 59 8.36 -5.81 -7.61
CA THR A 59 8.92 -6.55 -6.47
C THR A 59 7.86 -7.10 -5.54
N VAL A 60 6.58 -6.85 -5.81
CA VAL A 60 5.48 -7.03 -4.86
C VAL A 60 4.65 -8.23 -5.28
N ARG A 61 4.34 -9.10 -4.31
CA ARG A 61 3.51 -10.29 -4.55
C ARG A 61 2.04 -9.97 -4.31
N PHE A 62 1.74 -9.42 -3.14
CA PHE A 62 0.42 -8.94 -2.77
C PHE A 62 0.52 -7.87 -1.68
N PHE A 63 -0.60 -7.20 -1.41
CA PHE A 63 -0.76 -6.34 -0.26
C PHE A 63 -2.04 -6.71 0.50
N ILE A 64 -2.02 -6.44 1.79
CA ILE A 64 -3.17 -6.54 2.70
C ILE A 64 -3.60 -5.11 2.98
N GLY A 65 -4.78 -4.76 2.49
CA GLY A 65 -5.41 -3.45 2.69
C GLY A 65 -6.29 -3.41 3.95
N PRO A 66 -6.85 -2.24 4.26
CA PRO A 66 -7.81 -2.06 5.35
C PRO A 66 -9.06 -2.91 5.16
N ASP A 67 -9.59 -3.45 6.25
CA ASP A 67 -10.85 -4.17 6.31
C ASP A 67 -12.04 -3.31 5.82
N MET A 68 -12.02 -2.02 6.09
CA MET A 68 -13.03 -1.06 5.62
C MET A 68 -13.21 -1.04 4.10
N LEU A 69 -12.20 -1.44 3.31
CA LEU A 69 -12.28 -1.50 1.85
C LEU A 69 -12.95 -2.76 1.30
N GLN A 70 -13.25 -3.75 2.15
CA GLN A 70 -13.96 -4.97 1.74
C GLN A 70 -15.37 -4.66 1.24
N ASN A 71 -16.03 -3.66 1.83
CA ASN A 71 -17.41 -3.27 1.52
C ASN A 71 -17.50 -1.93 0.77
N ALA A 72 -16.36 -1.28 0.48
CA ALA A 72 -16.35 0.00 -0.19
C ALA A 72 -16.80 -0.16 -1.67
N PRO A 73 -17.75 0.67 -2.15
CA PRO A 73 -18.10 0.70 -3.57
C PRO A 73 -16.85 1.07 -4.35
N MET A 74 -16.52 0.26 -5.35
CA MET A 74 -15.31 0.45 -6.15
C MET A 74 -15.38 1.78 -6.90
N GLN A 75 -14.38 2.63 -6.73
CA GLN A 75 -14.27 3.85 -7.54
C GLN A 75 -13.73 3.47 -8.91
N VAL A 76 -14.61 3.47 -9.91
CA VAL A 76 -14.23 3.34 -11.32
C VAL A 76 -13.71 4.72 -11.75
N ALA A 77 -12.40 4.90 -11.68
CA ALA A 77 -11.72 6.01 -12.34
C ALA A 77 -11.39 5.61 -13.78
#